data_AF-A0A183FQZ7-F1
#
_entry.id   AF-A0A183FQZ7-F1
#
_cell.length_a   1.000
_cell.length_b   1.000
_cell.length_c   1.000
_cell.angle_alpha   90.00
_cell.angle_beta   90.00
_cell.angle_gamma   90.00
#
_symmetry.space_group_name_H-M   'P 1'
#
loop_
_entity.id
_entity.type
_entity.pdbx_description
1 polymer ?
#
loop_
_entity_poly.entity_id
_entity_poly.type
_entity_poly.pdbx_seq_one_letter_code
_entity_poly.pdbx_strand_id
1 'polypeptide(L)'
;LLILAGGADPSQELEELAAKTIGLHNYTSISMGQGQEQATIDALRRASTDGHWLCLQNVHLMLSIIPVIEKELSATTPHDKFRLWMTTEEENKFPAIMLQRSLKVTFEPPPGRSNDSYLVNTVYHEIRSAYSTILLV
;
A
#
# COMPACT_ATOMS: atom_id res chain seq x y z
N LEU A 1 2.63 1.05 4.07
CA LEU A 1 3.80 0.32 3.51
C LEU A 1 3.94 -1.07 4.14
N LEU A 2 3.76 -2.11 3.33
CA LEU A 2 3.96 -3.51 3.71
C LEU A 2 5.35 -3.97 3.27
N ILE A 3 6.15 -4.43 4.22
CA ILE A 3 7.48 -4.99 3.98
C ILE A 3 7.33 -6.52 3.91
N LEU A 4 7.54 -7.09 2.73
CA LEU A 4 7.37 -8.50 2.45
C LEU A 4 8.62 -9.26 2.90
N ALA A 5 8.43 -10.27 3.73
CA ALA A 5 9.47 -11.17 4.18
C ALA A 5 9.10 -12.63 3.87
N GLY A 6 10.09 -13.46 3.56
CA GLY A 6 9.88 -14.90 3.35
C GLY A 6 8.98 -15.28 2.17
N GLY A 7 8.87 -14.42 1.15
CA GLY A 7 8.06 -14.68 -0.05
C GLY A 7 6.54 -14.54 0.16
N ALA A 8 6.11 -13.87 1.23
CA ALA A 8 4.70 -13.62 1.49
C ALA A 8 4.13 -12.55 0.55
N ASP A 9 2.88 -12.74 0.09
CA ASP A 9 2.16 -11.83 -0.81
C ASP A 9 0.81 -11.45 -0.18
N PRO A 10 0.60 -10.19 0.24
CA PRO A 10 -0.63 -9.73 0.90
C PRO A 10 -1.72 -9.31 -0.09
N SER A 11 -1.54 -9.58 -1.40
CA SER A 11 -2.42 -9.05 -2.44
C SER A 11 -3.86 -9.51 -2.28
N GLN A 12 -4.09 -10.79 -1.95
CA GLN A 12 -5.42 -11.34 -1.77
C GLN A 12 -6.11 -10.74 -0.54
N GLU A 13 -5.39 -10.63 0.58
CA GLU A 13 -5.91 -10.10 1.84
C GLU A 13 -6.27 -8.61 1.71
N LEU A 14 -5.46 -7.84 0.99
CA LEU A 14 -5.75 -6.44 0.67
C LEU A 14 -6.98 -6.30 -0.22
N GLU A 15 -7.13 -7.15 -1.23
CA GLU A 15 -8.29 -7.15 -2.11
C GLU A 15 -9.57 -7.49 -1.33
N GLU A 16 -9.54 -8.52 -0.48
CA GLU A 16 -10.67 -8.90 0.37
C GLU A 16 -11.03 -7.80 1.38
N LEU A 17 -10.02 -7.14 1.97
CA LEU A 17 -10.22 -6.00 2.85
C LEU A 17 -10.86 -4.83 2.11
N ALA A 18 -10.37 -4.49 0.92
CA ALA A 18 -10.92 -3.40 0.12
C ALA A 18 -12.36 -3.71 -0.33
N ALA A 19 -12.63 -4.95 -0.75
CA ALA A 19 -13.97 -5.40 -1.10
C ALA A 19 -14.96 -5.24 0.07
N LYS A 20 -14.55 -5.56 1.30
CA LYS A 20 -15.36 -5.41 2.52
C LYS A 20 -15.50 -3.95 2.98
N THR A 21 -14.52 -3.10 2.71
CA THR A 21 -14.45 -1.74 3.29
C THR A 21 -14.96 -0.65 2.36
N ILE A 22 -14.55 -0.68 1.09
CA ILE A 22 -14.88 0.36 0.10
C ILE A 22 -15.58 -0.20 -1.15
N GLY A 23 -15.71 -1.53 -1.26
CA GLY A 23 -16.17 -2.20 -2.46
C GLY A 23 -15.05 -2.35 -3.49
N LEU A 24 -14.98 -3.52 -4.13
CA LEU A 24 -13.86 -3.88 -5.03
C LEU A 24 -13.71 -2.92 -6.22
N HIS A 25 -14.80 -2.33 -6.69
CA HIS A 25 -14.79 -1.34 -7.79
C HIS A 25 -14.04 -0.04 -7.45
N ASN A 26 -13.85 0.26 -6.17
CA ASN A 26 -13.11 1.42 -5.68
C ASN A 26 -11.67 1.06 -5.28
N TYR A 27 -11.21 -0.15 -5.61
CA TYR A 27 -9.85 -0.61 -5.39
C TYR A 27 -9.12 -0.73 -6.71
N THR A 28 -7.89 -0.25 -6.78
CA THR A 28 -7.00 -0.40 -7.92
C THR A 28 -5.66 -0.92 -7.44
N SER A 29 -5.15 -1.98 -8.05
CA SER A 29 -3.81 -2.51 -7.80
C SER A 29 -2.96 -2.41 -9.06
N ILE A 30 -1.70 -2.00 -8.90
CA ILE A 30 -0.70 -1.89 -9.97
C ILE A 30 0.57 -2.61 -9.51
N SER A 31 0.98 -3.65 -10.24
CA SER A 31 2.29 -4.26 -10.04
C SER A 31 3.36 -3.42 -10.73
N MET A 32 4.33 -2.93 -9.95
CA MET A 32 5.35 -2.03 -10.45
C MET A 32 6.34 -2.76 -11.36
N GLY A 33 6.65 -2.12 -12.49
CA GLY A 33 7.55 -2.62 -13.52
C GLY A 33 7.78 -1.54 -14.56
N GLN A 34 8.68 -1.80 -15.51
CA GLN A 34 9.02 -0.82 -16.54
C GLN A 34 7.77 -0.36 -17.32
N GLY A 35 7.58 0.96 -17.44
CA GLY A 35 6.47 1.56 -18.18
C GLY A 35 5.20 1.80 -17.35
N GLN A 36 5.21 1.54 -16.04
CA GLN A 36 4.08 1.79 -15.14
C GLN A 36 4.05 3.21 -14.56
N GLU A 37 5.01 4.07 -14.89
CA GLU A 37 5.13 5.44 -14.37
C GLU A 37 3.83 6.22 -14.55
N GLN A 38 3.36 6.30 -15.80
CA GLN A 38 2.21 7.12 -16.17
C GLN A 38 0.92 6.54 -15.59
N ALA A 39 0.74 5.22 -15.68
CA ALA A 39 -0.42 4.53 -15.10
C ALA A 39 -0.51 4.73 -13.59
N THR A 40 0.64 4.70 -12.90
CA THR A 40 0.73 4.96 -11.45
C THR A 40 0.29 6.37 -11.10
N ILE A 41 0.79 7.38 -11.82
CA ILE A 41 0.43 8.79 -11.57
C ILE A 41 -1.06 9.04 -11.85
N ASP A 42 -1.59 8.49 -12.93
CA ASP A 42 -2.99 8.67 -13.31
C ASP A 42 -3.94 7.93 -12.35
N ALA A 43 -3.54 6.75 -11.86
CA ALA A 43 -4.28 6.04 -10.82
C ALA A 43 -4.21 6.78 -9.49
N LEU A 44 -3.04 7.30 -9.11
CA LEU A 44 -2.84 8.06 -7.88
C LEU A 44 -3.73 9.29 -7.82
N ARG A 45 -3.77 10.09 -8.90
CA ARG A 45 -4.58 11.30 -8.98
C ARG A 45 -6.08 11.01 -8.93
N ARG A 46 -6.53 9.99 -9.64
CA ARG A 46 -7.94 9.57 -9.61
C ARG A 46 -8.32 9.07 -8.22
N ALA A 47 -7.54 8.15 -7.67
CA ALA A 47 -7.83 7.59 -6.36
C ALA A 47 -7.78 8.64 -5.25
N SER A 48 -6.81 9.57 -5.30
CA SER A 48 -6.71 10.65 -4.33
C SER A 48 -7.89 11.63 -4.40
N THR A 49 -8.47 11.82 -5.59
CA THR A 49 -9.64 12.69 -5.79
C THR A 49 -10.94 11.99 -5.37
N ASP A 50 -11.13 10.74 -5.80
CA ASP A 50 -12.37 9.99 -5.62
C ASP A 50 -12.46 9.31 -4.24
N GLY A 51 -11.35 9.29 -3.47
CA GLY A 51 -11.30 8.61 -2.18
C GLY A 51 -11.19 7.09 -2.27
N HIS A 52 -10.70 6.59 -3.38
CA HIS A 52 -10.49 5.17 -3.65
C HIS A 52 -9.20 4.67 -3.00
N TRP A 53 -8.99 3.36 -3.02
CA TRP A 53 -7.71 2.80 -2.58
C TRP A 53 -6.86 2.42 -3.78
N LEU A 54 -5.60 2.80 -3.70
CA LEU A 54 -4.57 2.40 -4.65
C LEU A 54 -3.57 1.49 -3.94
N CYS A 55 -3.26 0.35 -4.55
CA CYS A 55 -2.17 -0.52 -4.13
C CYS A 55 -1.08 -0.52 -5.20
N LEU A 56 0.15 -0.21 -4.81
CA LEU A 56 1.34 -0.35 -5.64
C LEU A 56 2.15 -1.54 -5.14
N GLN A 57 2.18 -2.61 -5.91
CA GLN A 57 2.87 -3.83 -5.53
C GLN A 57 4.31 -3.82 -6.03
N ASN A 58 5.21 -4.39 -5.24
CA ASN A 58 6.62 -4.59 -5.61
C ASN A 58 7.33 -3.28 -5.98
N VAL A 59 7.10 -2.21 -5.21
CA VAL A 59 7.65 -0.88 -5.50
C VAL A 59 9.19 -0.84 -5.49
N HIS A 60 9.86 -1.82 -4.87
CA HIS A 60 11.31 -2.01 -4.96
C HIS A 60 11.82 -2.20 -6.39
N LEU A 61 10.99 -2.72 -7.30
CA LEU A 61 11.31 -2.85 -8.72
C LEU A 61 11.41 -1.49 -9.44
N MET A 62 10.91 -0.43 -8.80
CA MET A 62 10.77 0.88 -9.43
C MET A 62 10.85 2.05 -8.44
N LEU A 63 11.89 2.07 -7.60
CA LEU A 63 12.06 3.09 -6.56
C LEU A 63 12.08 4.54 -7.08
N SER A 64 12.40 4.76 -8.36
CA SER A 64 12.41 6.08 -8.99
C SER A 64 11.04 6.77 -9.00
N ILE A 65 9.94 6.03 -8.85
CA ILE A 65 8.59 6.58 -8.81
C ILE A 65 8.22 7.17 -7.44
N ILE A 66 8.89 6.74 -6.37
CA ILE A 66 8.55 7.11 -4.99
C ILE A 66 8.62 8.64 -4.77
N PRO A 67 9.69 9.35 -5.19
CA PRO A 67 9.74 10.80 -5.08
C PRO A 67 8.64 11.51 -5.88
N VAL A 68 8.19 10.92 -6.99
CA VAL A 68 7.10 11.47 -7.81
C VAL A 68 5.78 11.33 -7.07
N ILE A 69 5.51 10.16 -6.48
CA ILE A 69 4.32 9.91 -5.64
C ILE A 69 4.31 10.88 -4.45
N GLU A 70 5.42 11.04 -3.74
CA GLU A 70 5.53 12.00 -2.64
C GLU A 70 5.18 13.42 -3.05
N LYS A 71 5.66 13.84 -4.23
CA LYS A 71 5.39 15.17 -4.79
C LYS A 71 3.90 15.35 -5.10
N GLU A 72 3.28 14.38 -5.77
CA GLU A 72 1.84 14.42 -6.11
C GLU A 72 0.96 14.47 -4.86
N LEU A 73 1.28 13.67 -3.83
CA LEU A 73 0.59 13.66 -2.54
C LEU A 73 0.79 14.94 -1.73
N SER A 74 1.89 15.66 -1.94
CA SER A 74 2.17 16.91 -1.24
C SER A 74 1.61 18.13 -1.98
N ALA A 75 1.33 17.99 -3.29
CA ALA A 75 0.79 19.06 -4.12
C ALA A 75 -0.72 19.25 -3.95
N THR A 76 -1.42 18.24 -3.41
CA THR A 76 -2.87 18.25 -3.25
C THR A 76 -3.24 17.74 -1.87
N THR A 77 -4.46 18.05 -1.41
CA THR A 77 -5.03 17.42 -0.22
C THR A 77 -5.82 16.20 -0.68
N PRO A 78 -5.35 14.95 -0.42
CA PRO A 78 -6.09 13.76 -0.80
C PRO A 78 -7.44 13.69 -0.07
N HIS A 79 -8.41 13.06 -0.70
CA HIS A 79 -9.72 12.78 -0.10
C HIS A 79 -9.58 11.97 1.20
N ASP A 80 -10.38 12.27 2.22
CA ASP A 80 -10.25 11.66 3.57
C ASP A 80 -10.32 10.12 3.58
N LYS A 81 -11.01 9.54 2.60
CA LYS A 81 -11.14 8.07 2.42
C LYS A 81 -10.02 7.42 1.59
N PHE A 82 -9.20 8.22 0.90
CA PHE A 82 -8.11 7.72 0.08
C PHE A 82 -7.06 7.00 0.92
N ARG A 83 -6.56 5.86 0.43
CA ARG A 83 -5.44 5.11 1.05
C ARG A 83 -4.48 4.63 -0.04
N LEU A 84 -3.18 4.62 0.24
CA LEU A 84 -2.11 4.29 -0.72
C LEU A 84 -1.25 3.12 -0.23
N TRP A 85 -1.73 1.91 -0.45
CA TRP A 85 -0.98 0.73 -0.09
C TRP A 85 0.26 0.60 -0.98
N MET A 86 1.39 0.23 -0.37
CA MET A 86 2.61 -0.11 -1.10
C MET A 86 3.16 -1.42 -0.55
N THR A 87 3.58 -2.33 -1.41
CA THR A 87 4.32 -3.55 -1.00
C THR A 87 5.75 -3.48 -1.51
N THR A 88 6.71 -3.85 -0.65
CA THR A 88 8.13 -3.83 -0.98
C THR A 88 8.84 -4.99 -0.29
N GLU A 89 9.84 -5.58 -0.93
CA GLU A 89 10.86 -6.35 -0.21
C GLU A 89 11.79 -5.39 0.54
N GLU A 90 12.62 -5.92 1.43
CA GLU A 90 13.66 -5.14 2.11
C GLU A 90 14.62 -4.52 1.09
N GLU A 91 14.66 -3.19 1.05
CA GLU A 91 15.48 -2.44 0.10
C GLU A 91 16.13 -1.23 0.77
N ASN A 92 17.46 -1.24 0.80
CA ASN A 92 18.27 -0.22 1.46
C ASN A 92 18.21 1.15 0.76
N LYS A 93 17.84 1.18 -0.52
CA LYS A 93 17.73 2.41 -1.32
C LYS A 93 16.36 3.06 -1.24
N PHE A 94 15.43 2.52 -0.46
CA PHE A 94 14.10 3.10 -0.36
C PHE A 94 14.15 4.52 0.22
N PRO A 95 13.48 5.52 -0.39
CA PRO A 95 13.54 6.91 0.07
C PRO A 95 13.11 7.08 1.53
N ALA A 96 13.98 7.69 2.34
CA ALA A 96 13.76 7.88 3.77
C ALA A 96 12.52 8.73 4.08
N ILE A 97 12.18 9.70 3.22
CA ILE A 97 11.01 10.57 3.40
C ILE A 97 9.73 9.73 3.38
N MET A 98 9.55 8.87 2.38
CA MET A 98 8.41 7.96 2.30
C MET A 98 8.38 7.02 3.51
N LEU A 99 9.52 6.49 3.96
CA LEU A 99 9.59 5.64 5.16
C LEU A 99 9.15 6.38 6.43
N GLN A 100 9.46 7.67 6.56
CA GLN A 100 9.07 8.48 7.71
C GLN A 100 7.57 8.82 7.70
N ARG A 101 6.98 8.98 6.51
CA ARG A 101 5.57 9.33 6.31
C ARG A 101 4.63 8.12 6.23
N SER A 102 5.17 6.92 6.17
CA SER A 102 4.39 5.68 6.03
C SER A 102 4.22 4.95 7.35
N LEU A 103 3.06 4.35 7.56
CA LEU A 103 2.94 3.22 8.48
C LEU A 103 3.67 2.02 7.86
N LYS A 104 4.57 1.41 8.63
CA LYS A 104 5.36 0.24 8.22
C LYS A 104 4.87 -0.99 8.95
N VAL A 105 4.53 -2.02 8.20
CA VAL A 105 4.07 -3.32 8.71
C VAL A 105 4.90 -4.39 8.02
N THR A 106 5.48 -5.31 8.78
CA THR A 106 6.18 -6.46 8.21
C THR A 106 5.17 -7.59 7.98
N PHE A 107 5.16 -8.14 6.78
CA PHE A 107 4.30 -9.25 6.38
C PHE A 107 5.16 -10.51 6.23
N GLU A 108 5.04 -11.41 7.21
CA GLU A 108 5.75 -12.69 7.28
C GLU A 108 4.77 -13.85 7.16
N PRO A 109 5.15 -14.98 6.53
CA PRO A 109 4.33 -16.18 6.56
C PRO A 109 4.19 -16.69 8.00
N PRO A 110 3.02 -17.23 8.40
CA PRO A 110 2.81 -17.66 9.77
C PRO A 110 3.76 -18.81 10.10
N PRO A 111 4.42 -18.80 11.28
CA PRO A 111 5.33 -19.88 11.66
C PRO A 111 4.52 -21.17 11.88
N GLY A 112 4.49 -22.02 10.85
CA GLY A 112 4.16 -23.44 10.92
C GLY A 112 2.96 -23.83 11.78
N ARG A 113 1.75 -23.42 11.37
CA ARG A 113 0.47 -24.19 11.39
C ARG A 113 -0.67 -23.24 11.01
N SER A 114 -1.46 -23.72 10.05
CA SER A 114 -2.64 -23.12 9.42
C SER A 114 -3.37 -22.09 10.26
N ASN A 115 -3.41 -20.84 9.79
CA ASN A 115 -4.56 -19.94 9.93
C ASN A 115 -4.25 -18.62 9.21
N ASP A 116 -4.70 -18.51 7.96
CA ASP A 116 -4.76 -17.25 7.20
C ASP A 116 -5.49 -16.14 7.99
N SER A 117 -6.36 -16.53 8.93
CA SER A 117 -7.09 -15.61 9.80
C SER A 117 -6.24 -14.82 10.80
N TYR A 118 -5.03 -15.27 11.16
CA TYR A 118 -4.18 -14.55 12.12
C TYR A 118 -3.41 -13.40 11.47
N LEU A 119 -2.90 -13.59 10.26
CA LEU A 119 -2.28 -12.51 9.49
C LEU A 119 -3.31 -11.43 9.18
N VAL A 120 -4.50 -11.83 8.73
CA VAL A 120 -5.63 -10.92 8.52
C VAL A 120 -5.93 -10.16 9.81
N ASN A 121 -6.01 -10.79 10.99
CA ASN A 121 -6.31 -10.06 12.22
C ASN A 121 -5.17 -9.14 12.69
N THR A 122 -3.90 -9.53 12.61
CA THR A 122 -2.77 -8.68 13.03
C THR A 122 -2.58 -7.51 12.08
N VAL A 123 -2.61 -7.76 10.76
CA VAL A 123 -2.56 -6.72 9.73
C VAL A 123 -3.80 -5.84 9.86
N TYR A 124 -5.01 -6.38 10.03
CA TYR A 124 -6.20 -5.58 10.31
C TYR A 124 -6.07 -4.76 11.60
N HIS A 125 -5.46 -5.27 12.67
CA HIS A 125 -5.37 -4.56 13.94
C HIS A 125 -4.39 -3.39 13.85
N GLU A 126 -3.26 -3.58 13.14
CA GLU A 126 -2.29 -2.51 12.86
C GLU A 126 -2.86 -1.49 11.87
N ILE A 127 -3.51 -1.96 10.81
CA ILE A 127 -4.26 -1.12 9.86
C ILE A 127 -5.39 -0.35 10.57
N ARG A 128 -6.10 -0.98 11.51
CA ARG A 128 -7.17 -0.35 12.30
C ARG A 128 -6.67 0.67 13.30
N SER A 129 -5.50 0.42 13.89
CA SER A 129 -4.80 1.41 14.69
C SER A 129 -4.41 2.62 13.83
N ALA A 130 -3.95 2.38 12.60
CA ALA A 130 -3.56 3.42 11.65
C ALA A 130 -4.73 4.20 11.04
N TYR A 131 -5.91 3.60 10.88
CA TYR A 131 -7.12 4.31 10.41
C TYR A 131 -7.52 5.51 11.27
N SER A 132 -7.06 5.59 12.52
CA SER A 132 -7.35 6.71 13.43
C SER A 132 -6.46 7.95 13.22
N THR A 133 -5.38 7.84 12.43
CA THR A 133 -4.42 8.92 12.19
C THR A 133 -4.31 9.18 10.69
N ILE A 134 -4.32 10.45 10.28
CA ILE A 134 -4.04 10.86 8.89
C ILE A 134 -2.57 10.53 8.60
N LEU A 135 -2.28 9.28 8.29
CA LEU A 135 -0.97 8.79 7.91
C LEU A 135 -1.16 7.93 6.68
N LEU A 136 -0.32 8.18 5.68
CA LEU A 136 -0.22 7.39 4.48
C LEU A 136 0.00 5.92 4.89
N VAL A 137 -1.04 5.12 4.71
CA VAL A 137 -0.96 3.66 4.73
C VAL A 137 -0.67 3.23 3.32
#